data_AF-A0A7S1CGK0-F1
#
_entry.id   AF-A0A7S1CGK0-F1
#
_cell.length_a   1.000
_cell.length_b   1.000
_cell.length_c   1.000
_cell.angle_alpha   90.00
_cell.angle_beta   90.00
_cell.angle_gamma   90.00
#
_symmetry.space_group_name_H-M   'P 1'
#
loop_
_entity.id
_entity.type
_entity.pdbx_description
1 polymer ?
#
loop_
_entity_poly.entity_id
_entity_poly.type
_entity_poly.pdbx_seq_one_letter_code
_entity_poly.pdbx_strand_id
1 'polypeptide(L)'
;LGPAQVSFIASAQLARLPFSQQWRTFEWWGFALFFGVMLLKFNWFFGTANAYLSSLGDDGSMIGTMGVILPICAVSVVGMGHISDTMGLVQAVTAIGVVSVVFSVLHAIPVLEVQVATFIAFGIFRAFLFSSLATYMTMTFGTRNSGKLLGLCSAVSAIFSLCWYGLFAV
;
A
#
# COMPACT_ATOMS: atom_id res chain seq x y z
N LEU A 1 -20.16 22.29 -10.61
CA LEU A 1 -19.91 21.35 -9.50
C LEU A 1 -18.42 21.02 -9.51
N GLY A 2 -17.69 21.32 -8.44
CA GLY A 2 -16.27 21.00 -8.37
C GLY A 2 -16.05 19.48 -8.31
N PRO A 3 -14.89 18.96 -8.74
CA PRO A 3 -14.59 17.52 -8.75
C PRO A 3 -14.78 16.88 -7.35
N ALA A 4 -14.52 17.63 -6.28
CA ALA A 4 -14.73 17.19 -4.90
C ALA A 4 -16.20 16.97 -4.50
N GLN A 5 -17.15 17.73 -5.08
CA GLN A 5 -18.59 17.56 -4.79
C GLN A 5 -19.17 16.34 -5.50
N VAL A 6 -18.70 16.02 -6.71
CA VAL A 6 -19.14 14.85 -7.47
C VAL A 6 -18.64 13.56 -6.80
N SER A 7 -17.38 13.53 -6.34
CA SER A 7 -16.83 12.39 -5.60
C SER A 7 -17.53 12.17 -4.25
N PHE A 8 -17.94 13.24 -3.56
CA PHE A 8 -18.68 13.14 -2.30
C PHE A 8 -20.09 12.56 -2.49
N ILE A 9 -20.79 12.95 -3.55
CA ILE A 9 -22.14 12.44 -3.84
C ILE A 9 -22.06 10.95 -4.25
N ALA A 10 -21.08 10.56 -5.08
CA ALA A 10 -20.89 9.18 -5.49
C ALA A 10 -20.54 8.24 -4.31
N SER A 11 -19.63 8.67 -3.43
CA SER A 11 -19.28 7.92 -2.22
C SER A 11 -20.44 7.81 -1.22
N ALA A 12 -21.26 8.87 -1.07
CA ALA A 12 -22.47 8.82 -0.26
C ALA A 12 -23.52 7.83 -0.79
N GLN A 13 -23.58 7.57 -2.10
CA GLN A 13 -24.45 6.55 -2.68
C GLN A 13 -23.89 5.14 -2.49
N LEU A 14 -22.58 4.95 -2.68
CA LEU A 14 -21.91 3.66 -2.50
C LEU A 14 -21.95 3.15 -1.05
N ALA A 15 -21.85 4.06 -0.07
CA ALA A 15 -21.95 3.72 1.36
C ALA A 15 -23.33 3.17 1.78
N ARG A 16 -24.39 3.45 1.01
CA ARG A 16 -25.75 2.98 1.31
C ARG A 16 -26.06 1.60 0.73
N LEU A 17 -25.23 1.10 -0.18
CA LEU A 17 -25.43 -0.19 -0.83
C LEU A 17 -25.14 -1.36 0.14
N PRO A 18 -25.86 -2.48 0.02
CA PRO A 18 -25.53 -3.69 0.75
C PRO A 18 -24.16 -4.24 0.31
N PHE A 19 -23.47 -4.93 1.21
CA PHE A 19 -22.13 -5.49 0.98
C PHE A 19 -22.01 -6.24 -0.35
N SER A 20 -23.01 -7.06 -0.70
CA SER A 20 -23.06 -7.87 -1.93
C SER A 20 -23.00 -7.07 -3.22
N GLN A 21 -23.37 -5.79 -3.18
CA GLN A 21 -23.27 -4.88 -4.32
C GLN A 21 -21.99 -4.05 -4.26
N GLN A 22 -21.54 -3.66 -3.06
CA GLN A 22 -20.32 -2.85 -2.87
C GLN A 22 -19.06 -3.49 -3.47
N TRP A 23 -18.83 -4.80 -3.30
CA TRP A 23 -17.65 -5.46 -3.85
C TRP A 23 -17.70 -5.67 -5.39
N ARG A 24 -18.87 -5.50 -6.01
CA ARG A 24 -19.05 -5.61 -7.48
C ARG A 24 -18.87 -4.27 -8.19
N THR A 25 -18.56 -3.22 -7.45
CA THR A 25 -18.36 -1.87 -8.00
C THR A 25 -17.00 -1.74 -8.67
N PHE A 26 -16.93 -0.88 -9.68
CA PHE A 26 -15.70 -0.60 -10.40
C PHE A 26 -14.66 0.06 -9.49
N GLU A 27 -15.13 0.93 -8.60
CA GLU A 27 -14.34 1.63 -7.59
C GLU A 27 -13.64 0.66 -6.64
N TRP A 28 -14.31 -0.44 -6.27
CA TRP A 28 -13.69 -1.46 -5.43
C TRP A 28 -12.63 -2.25 -6.20
N TRP A 29 -12.94 -2.74 -7.41
CA TRP A 29 -11.98 -3.53 -8.20
C TRP A 29 -10.77 -2.73 -8.66
N GLY A 30 -10.95 -1.48 -9.07
CA GLY A 30 -9.84 -0.60 -9.45
C GLY A 30 -8.89 -0.37 -8.29
N PHE A 31 -9.42 -0.11 -7.10
CA PHE A 31 -8.60 0.06 -5.90
C PHE A 31 -7.98 -1.27 -5.43
N ALA A 32 -8.72 -2.38 -5.49
CA ALA A 32 -8.23 -3.69 -5.11
C ALA A 32 -7.08 -4.16 -6.02
N LEU A 33 -7.16 -3.89 -7.33
CA LEU A 33 -6.06 -4.16 -8.27
C LEU A 33 -4.84 -3.27 -7.98
N PHE A 34 -5.06 -1.96 -7.80
CA PHE A 34 -3.97 -1.04 -7.43
C PHE A 34 -3.27 -1.49 -6.14
N PHE A 35 -4.05 -1.77 -5.11
CA PHE A 35 -3.54 -2.25 -3.83
C PHE A 35 -2.85 -3.61 -3.98
N GLY A 36 -3.41 -4.54 -4.75
CA GLY A 36 -2.82 -5.85 -5.01
C GLY A 36 -1.45 -5.76 -5.69
N VAL A 37 -1.29 -4.89 -6.71
CA VAL A 37 0.01 -4.65 -7.37
C VAL A 37 1.02 -4.05 -6.40
N MET A 38 0.61 -3.05 -5.61
CA MET A 38 1.49 -2.42 -4.62
C MET A 38 1.86 -3.39 -3.49
N LEU A 39 0.93 -4.25 -3.07
CA LEU A 39 1.16 -5.27 -2.05
C LEU A 39 2.08 -6.38 -2.57
N LEU A 40 1.95 -6.77 -3.84
CA LEU A 40 2.87 -7.71 -4.48
C LEU A 40 4.31 -7.16 -4.45
N LYS A 41 4.50 -5.90 -4.84
CA LYS A 41 5.80 -5.22 -4.76
C LYS A 41 6.36 -5.21 -3.34
N PHE A 42 5.51 -4.93 -2.34
CA PHE A 42 5.87 -4.99 -0.94
C PHE A 42 6.32 -6.40 -0.52
N ASN A 43 5.53 -7.42 -0.84
CA ASN A 43 5.81 -8.82 -0.50
C ASN A 43 7.11 -9.29 -1.17
N TRP A 44 7.34 -8.92 -2.43
CA TRP A 44 8.55 -9.25 -3.16
C TRP A 44 9.81 -8.71 -2.49
N PHE A 45 9.82 -7.41 -2.17
CA PHE A 45 10.97 -6.81 -1.47
C PHE A 45 11.19 -7.46 -0.12
N PHE A 46 10.13 -7.64 0.67
CA PHE A 46 10.24 -8.24 2.00
C PHE A 46 10.77 -9.70 1.94
N GLY A 47 10.36 -10.47 0.92
CA GLY A 47 10.80 -11.84 0.71
C GLY A 47 12.23 -11.97 0.18
N THR A 48 12.71 -11.00 -0.61
CA THR A 48 14.03 -11.05 -1.25
C THR A 48 15.10 -10.19 -0.56
N ALA A 49 14.72 -9.28 0.34
CA ALA A 49 15.63 -8.36 1.02
C ALA A 49 16.80 -9.07 1.72
N ASN A 50 16.55 -10.19 2.40
CA ASN A 50 17.62 -10.94 3.08
C ASN A 50 18.66 -11.48 2.09
N ALA A 51 18.20 -12.14 1.03
CA ALA A 51 19.08 -12.70 0.00
C ALA A 51 19.84 -11.59 -0.74
N TYR A 52 19.19 -10.45 -0.98
CA TYR A 52 19.79 -9.30 -1.63
C TYR A 52 20.85 -8.60 -0.76
N LEU A 53 20.60 -8.41 0.54
CA LEU A 53 21.60 -7.83 1.45
C LEU A 53 22.77 -8.78 1.66
N SER A 54 22.51 -10.09 1.74
CA SER A 54 23.55 -11.12 1.82
C SER A 54 24.45 -11.11 0.57
N SER A 55 23.88 -10.88 -0.63
CA SER A 55 24.69 -10.78 -1.86
C SER A 55 25.53 -9.51 -1.94
N LEU A 56 25.15 -8.46 -1.20
CA LEU A 56 25.96 -7.24 -1.02
C LEU A 56 27.02 -7.38 0.09
N GLY A 57 27.08 -8.53 0.77
CA GLY A 57 28.07 -8.81 1.82
C GLY A 57 27.64 -8.45 3.25
N ASP A 58 26.35 -8.24 3.51
CA ASP A 58 25.82 -8.01 4.87
C ASP A 58 25.83 -9.29 5.71
N ASP A 59 26.15 -9.16 7.00
CA ASP A 59 26.17 -10.25 7.99
C ASP A 59 24.83 -10.41 8.73
N GLY A 60 23.79 -9.69 8.30
CA GLY A 60 22.46 -9.66 8.93
C GLY A 60 22.21 -8.41 9.76
N SER A 61 23.21 -7.53 9.95
CA SER A 61 23.08 -6.26 10.66
C SER A 61 22.04 -5.32 10.01
N MET A 62 21.98 -5.25 8.68
CA MET A 62 21.02 -4.38 7.97
C MET A 62 19.57 -4.87 8.14
N ILE A 63 19.35 -6.18 8.27
CA ILE A 63 18.01 -6.74 8.50
C ILE A 63 17.50 -6.39 9.89
N GLY A 64 18.37 -6.46 10.91
CA GLY A 64 18.04 -5.99 12.26
C GLY A 64 17.68 -4.49 12.24
N THR A 65 18.43 -3.70 11.49
CA THR A 65 18.19 -2.26 11.31
C THR A 65 16.86 -2.00 10.62
N MET A 66 16.51 -2.74 9.56
CA MET A 66 15.21 -2.66 8.90
C MET A 66 14.06 -2.93 9.88
N GLY A 67 14.21 -3.93 10.75
CA GLY A 67 13.21 -4.26 11.77
C GLY A 67 12.91 -3.13 12.75
N VAL A 68 13.90 -2.29 13.07
CA VAL A 68 13.75 -1.11 13.94
C VAL A 68 13.22 0.11 13.18
N ILE A 69 13.61 0.29 11.92
CA ILE A 69 13.14 1.41 11.08
C ILE A 69 11.65 1.30 10.79
N LEU A 70 11.14 0.11 10.51
CA LEU A 70 9.74 -0.11 10.15
C LEU A 70 8.71 0.46 11.14
N PRO A 71 8.80 0.23 12.48
CA PRO A 71 7.88 0.85 13.44
C PRO A 71 8.08 2.37 13.55
N ILE A 72 9.29 2.89 13.35
CA ILE A 72 9.55 4.34 13.35
C ILE A 72 8.81 5.01 12.19
N CYS A 73 8.83 4.40 11.00
CA CYS A 73 8.09 4.88 9.83
C CYS A 73 6.56 4.83 10.00
N ALA A 74 6.03 4.16 11.02
CA ALA A 74 4.59 4.18 11.29
C ALA A 74 4.09 5.60 11.65
N VAL A 75 4.96 6.49 12.13
CA VAL A 75 4.64 7.90 12.35
C VAL A 75 4.19 8.59 11.06
N SER A 76 4.68 8.13 9.90
CA SER A 76 4.29 8.67 8.59
C SER A 76 2.81 8.46 8.26
N VAL A 77 2.12 7.53 8.94
CA VAL A 77 0.65 7.35 8.80
C VAL A 77 -0.11 8.64 9.10
N VAL A 78 0.37 9.48 10.03
CA VAL A 78 -0.25 10.77 10.34
C VAL A 78 -0.21 11.70 9.13
N GLY A 79 0.93 11.75 8.43
CA GLY A 79 1.06 12.51 7.19
C GLY A 79 0.10 12.01 6.10
N MET A 80 -0.07 10.69 5.99
CA MET A 80 -1.03 10.09 5.06
C MET A 80 -2.48 10.45 5.39
N GLY A 81 -2.84 10.46 6.68
CA GLY A 81 -4.15 10.92 7.16
C GLY A 81 -4.40 12.37 6.74
N HIS A 82 -3.45 13.27 7.01
CA HIS A 82 -3.55 14.68 6.59
C HIS A 82 -3.72 14.84 5.08
N ILE A 83 -2.95 14.12 4.25
CA ILE A 83 -3.08 14.18 2.79
C ILE A 83 -4.47 13.70 2.36
N SER A 84 -4.93 12.59 2.93
CA SER A 84 -6.23 12.00 2.58
C SER A 84 -7.40 12.92 2.94
N ASP A 85 -7.33 13.57 4.10
CA ASP A 85 -8.41 14.43 4.61
C ASP A 85 -8.45 15.81 3.93
N THR A 86 -7.29 16.37 3.57
CA THR A 86 -7.19 17.74 3.03
C THR A 86 -7.24 17.79 1.50
N MET A 87 -6.64 16.81 0.83
CA MET A 87 -6.43 16.81 -0.62
C MET A 87 -7.28 15.77 -1.34
N GLY A 88 -7.89 14.86 -0.59
CA GLY A 88 -8.76 13.82 -1.10
C GLY A 88 -8.01 12.58 -1.60
N LEU A 89 -8.82 11.61 -1.99
CA LEU A 89 -8.41 10.22 -2.17
C LEU A 89 -7.52 9.97 -3.40
N VAL A 90 -7.70 10.77 -4.45
CA VAL A 90 -6.88 10.68 -5.67
C VAL A 90 -5.44 11.09 -5.36
N GLN A 91 -5.26 12.19 -4.63
CA GLN A 91 -3.92 12.64 -4.25
C GLN A 91 -3.24 11.67 -3.29
N ALA A 92 -4.01 11.02 -2.42
CA ALA A 92 -3.49 9.95 -1.57
C ALA A 92 -2.89 8.79 -2.38
N VAL A 93 -3.60 8.31 -3.41
CA VAL A 93 -3.12 7.27 -4.33
C VAL A 93 -1.89 7.74 -5.12
N THR A 94 -1.89 8.99 -5.60
CA THR A 94 -0.72 9.58 -6.27
C THR A 94 0.49 9.66 -5.34
N ALA A 95 0.31 10.05 -4.08
CA ALA A 95 1.38 10.10 -3.09
C ALA A 95 2.01 8.71 -2.86
N ILE A 96 1.18 7.66 -2.76
CA ILE A 96 1.69 6.27 -2.71
C ILE A 96 2.53 5.96 -3.95
N GLY A 97 2.05 6.33 -5.14
CA GLY A 97 2.80 6.14 -6.39
C GLY A 97 4.16 6.82 -6.39
N VAL A 98 4.23 8.08 -5.93
CA VAL A 98 5.48 8.84 -5.83
C VAL A 98 6.46 8.17 -4.86
N VAL A 99 6.01 7.83 -3.64
CA VAL A 99 6.87 7.15 -2.66
C VAL A 99 7.33 5.78 -3.19
N SER A 100 6.46 5.07 -3.89
CA SER A 100 6.76 3.79 -4.54
C SER A 100 7.86 3.92 -5.61
N VAL A 101 7.84 5.00 -6.41
CA VAL A 101 8.89 5.29 -7.40
C VAL A 101 10.20 5.63 -6.70
N VAL A 102 10.18 6.49 -5.68
CA VAL A 102 11.38 6.83 -4.88
C VAL A 102 12.02 5.59 -4.29
N PHE A 103 11.21 4.71 -3.68
CA PHE A 103 11.68 3.42 -3.17
C PHE A 103 12.30 2.56 -4.28
N SER A 104 11.69 2.47 -5.47
CA SER A 104 12.25 1.72 -6.60
C SER A 104 13.58 2.26 -7.09
N VAL A 105 13.73 3.59 -7.14
CA VAL A 105 14.99 4.23 -7.55
C VAL A 105 16.09 3.98 -6.54
N LEU A 106 15.80 4.10 -5.24
CA LEU A 106 16.77 3.82 -4.17
C LEU A 106 17.18 2.35 -4.16
N HIS A 107 16.22 1.44 -4.33
CA HIS A 107 16.48 0.00 -4.38
C HIS A 107 17.34 -0.42 -5.58
N ALA A 108 17.32 0.33 -6.68
CA ALA A 108 18.15 0.04 -7.85
C ALA A 108 19.64 0.29 -7.62
N ILE A 109 20.03 0.96 -6.53
CA ILE A 109 21.41 1.31 -6.22
C ILE A 109 22.02 0.19 -5.34
N PRO A 110 23.01 -0.58 -5.83
CA PRO A 110 23.59 -1.71 -5.10
C PRO A 110 24.66 -1.25 -4.09
N VAL A 111 24.31 -0.32 -3.21
CA VAL A 111 25.21 0.22 -2.18
C VAL A 111 24.59 0.02 -0.80
N LEU A 112 25.36 -0.56 0.13
CA LEU A 112 24.88 -0.96 1.45
C LEU A 112 24.34 0.22 2.27
N GLU A 113 25.05 1.36 2.25
CA GLU A 113 24.65 2.58 2.95
C GLU A 113 23.33 3.17 2.43
N VAL A 114 23.09 3.04 1.12
CA VAL A 114 21.85 3.50 0.48
C VAL A 114 20.65 2.63 0.89
N GLN A 115 20.88 1.39 1.33
CA GLN A 115 19.79 0.51 1.77
C GLN A 115 19.08 1.00 3.03
N VAL A 116 19.77 1.76 3.89
CA VAL A 116 19.11 2.41 5.03
C VAL A 116 18.04 3.41 4.52
N ALA A 117 18.37 4.20 3.50
CA ALA A 117 17.39 5.09 2.86
C ALA A 117 16.28 4.31 2.14
N THR A 118 16.62 3.19 1.49
CA THR A 118 15.64 2.27 0.89
C THR A 118 14.66 1.73 1.94
N PHE A 119 15.12 1.34 3.12
CA PHE A 119 14.25 0.86 4.21
C PHE A 119 13.34 1.95 4.76
N ILE A 120 13.83 3.18 4.87
CA ILE A 120 12.99 4.32 5.27
C ILE A 120 11.91 4.58 4.22
N ALA A 121 12.29 4.66 2.94
CA ALA A 121 11.32 4.85 1.85
C ALA A 121 10.30 3.70 1.77
N PHE A 122 10.75 2.47 1.98
CA PHE A 122 9.90 1.28 2.07
C PHE A 122 8.93 1.35 3.25
N GLY A 123 9.41 1.74 4.43
CA GLY A 123 8.58 1.93 5.62
C GLY A 123 7.49 2.98 5.41
N ILE A 124 7.83 4.11 4.79
CA ILE A 124 6.87 5.17 4.44
C ILE A 124 5.87 4.66 3.40
N PHE A 125 6.34 4.00 2.34
CA PHE A 125 5.47 3.40 1.31
C PHE A 125 4.46 2.44 1.94
N ARG A 126 4.93 1.55 2.82
CA ARG A 126 4.10 0.59 3.55
C ARG A 126 3.05 1.30 4.40
N ALA A 127 3.47 2.27 5.21
CA ALA A 127 2.58 3.04 6.07
C ALA A 127 1.47 3.73 5.25
N PHE A 128 1.84 4.36 4.13
CA PHE A 128 0.93 5.07 3.25
C PHE A 128 -0.06 4.12 2.57
N LEU A 129 0.43 2.97 2.09
CA LEU A 129 -0.38 1.97 1.40
C LEU A 129 -1.51 1.42 2.30
N PHE A 130 -1.17 0.99 3.52
CA PHE A 130 -2.16 0.42 4.45
C PHE A 130 -3.10 1.48 5.04
N SER A 131 -2.58 2.68 5.34
CA SER A 131 -3.40 3.80 5.80
C SER A 131 -4.40 4.22 4.73
N SER A 132 -3.96 4.39 3.47
CA SER A 132 -4.86 4.75 2.37
C SER A 132 -5.89 3.67 2.08
N LEU A 133 -5.54 2.39 2.21
CA LEU A 133 -6.51 1.29 2.10
C LEU A 133 -7.62 1.43 3.15
N ALA A 134 -7.26 1.66 4.42
CA ALA A 134 -8.24 1.84 5.49
C ALA A 134 -9.12 3.09 5.29
N THR A 135 -8.52 4.21 4.88
CA THR A 135 -9.21 5.48 4.61
C THR A 135 -10.12 5.37 3.39
N TYR A 136 -9.65 4.77 2.28
CA TYR A 136 -10.43 4.54 1.07
C TYR A 136 -11.70 3.74 1.36
N MET A 137 -11.55 2.62 2.10
CA MET A 137 -12.68 1.75 2.41
C MET A 137 -13.69 2.43 3.32
N THR A 138 -13.21 3.22 4.29
CA THR A 138 -14.08 3.95 5.22
C THR A 138 -14.81 5.11 4.55
N MET A 139 -14.11 5.92 3.75
CA MET A 139 -14.69 7.09 3.08
C MET A 139 -15.62 6.71 1.91
N THR A 140 -15.30 5.67 1.15
CA THR A 140 -16.04 5.30 -0.07
C THR A 140 -17.22 4.38 0.21
N PHE A 141 -17.06 3.42 1.12
CA PHE A 141 -18.08 2.38 1.40
C PHE A 141 -18.71 2.48 2.78
N GLY A 142 -18.28 3.45 3.59
CA GLY A 142 -18.74 3.66 4.95
C GLY A 142 -18.11 2.69 5.97
N THR A 143 -18.22 3.04 7.25
CA THR A 143 -17.62 2.30 8.38
C THR A 143 -18.26 0.93 8.64
N ARG A 144 -19.51 0.71 8.18
CA ARG A 144 -20.28 -0.49 8.51
C ARG A 144 -19.75 -1.76 7.83
N ASN A 145 -19.32 -1.64 6.58
CA ASN A 145 -18.84 -2.77 5.77
C ASN A 145 -17.35 -2.69 5.44
N SER A 146 -16.66 -1.60 5.84
CA SER A 146 -15.24 -1.37 5.53
C SER A 146 -14.36 -2.54 5.95
N GLY A 147 -14.54 -3.09 7.15
CA GLY A 147 -13.76 -4.25 7.62
C GLY A 147 -13.88 -5.50 6.73
N LYS A 148 -15.08 -5.78 6.19
CA LYS A 148 -15.30 -6.92 5.29
C LYS A 148 -14.67 -6.68 3.92
N LEU A 149 -14.81 -5.47 3.39
CA LEU A 149 -14.22 -5.08 2.11
C LEU A 149 -12.70 -5.02 2.17
N LEU A 150 -12.14 -4.58 3.30
CA LEU A 150 -10.71 -4.62 3.60
C LEU A 150 -10.19 -6.06 3.58
N GLY A 151 -10.85 -6.97 4.32
CA GLY A 151 -10.49 -8.38 4.35
C GLY A 151 -10.57 -9.03 2.97
N LEU A 152 -11.61 -8.73 2.19
CA LEU A 152 -11.77 -9.22 0.83
C LEU A 152 -10.67 -8.68 -0.10
N CYS A 153 -10.32 -7.40 0.02
CA CYS A 153 -9.25 -6.78 -0.75
C CYS A 153 -7.90 -7.44 -0.45
N SER A 154 -7.61 -7.69 0.82
CA SER A 154 -6.42 -8.43 1.25
C SER A 154 -6.42 -9.87 0.74
N ALA A 155 -7.57 -10.56 0.77
CA ALA A 155 -7.69 -11.93 0.25
C ALA A 155 -7.43 -12.01 -1.27
N VAL A 156 -8.03 -11.10 -2.05
CA VAL A 156 -7.78 -11.01 -3.50
C VAL A 156 -6.31 -10.71 -3.78
N SER A 157 -5.70 -9.80 -3.02
CA SER A 157 -4.28 -9.46 -3.16
C SER A 157 -3.36 -10.62 -2.78
N ALA A 158 -3.73 -11.41 -1.78
CA ALA A 158 -3.02 -12.61 -1.38
C ALA A 158 -3.09 -13.71 -2.46
N ILE A 159 -4.26 -13.93 -3.07
CA ILE A 159 -4.42 -14.84 -4.21
C ILE A 159 -3.54 -14.36 -5.37
N PHE A 160 -3.56 -13.07 -5.68
CA PHE A 160 -2.73 -12.49 -6.74
C PHE A 160 -1.23 -12.68 -6.47
N SER A 161 -0.81 -12.48 -5.21
CA SER A 161 0.56 -12.73 -4.77
C SER A 161 0.92 -14.21 -4.89
N LEU A 162 0.05 -15.11 -4.45
CA LEU A 162 0.29 -16.56 -4.52
C LEU A 162 0.38 -17.04 -5.96
N CYS A 163 -0.48 -16.54 -6.85
CA CYS A 163 -0.40 -16.82 -8.28
C CYS A 163 0.94 -16.34 -8.85
N TRP A 164 1.41 -15.16 -8.49
CA TRP A 164 2.71 -14.66 -8.92
C TRP A 164 3.86 -15.55 -8.41
N TYR A 165 3.92 -15.82 -7.11
CA TYR A 165 4.95 -16.71 -6.54
C TYR A 165 4.88 -18.11 -7.13
N GLY A 166 3.70 -18.70 -7.28
CA GLY A 166 3.53 -20.04 -7.84
C GLY A 166 3.91 -20.14 -9.33
N LEU A 167 3.76 -19.04 -10.09
CA LEU A 167 4.10 -19.01 -11.51
C LEU A 167 5.60 -18.74 -11.77
N PHE A 168 6.27 -18.00 -10.88
CA PHE A 168 7.67 -17.59 -11.03
C PHE A 168 8.65 -18.25 -10.05
N ALA A 169 8.18 -19.11 -9.13
CA ALA A 169 9.02 -19.91 -8.23
C ALA A 169 9.21 -21.37 -8.70
N VAL A 170 8.97 -21.65 -9.99
CA VAL A 170 9.36 -22.89 -10.68
C VAL A 170 10.57 -22.62 -11.55
#